data_AF-A0A2G9TBM6-F1
#
_entry.id   AF-A0A2G9TBM6-F1
#
_cell.length_a   1.000
_cell.length_b   1.000
_cell.length_c   1.000
_cell.angle_alpha   90.00
_cell.angle_beta   90.00
_cell.angle_gamma   90.00
#
_symmetry.space_group_name_H-M   'P 1'
#
loop_
_entity.id
_entity.type
_entity.pdbx_description
1 polymer ?
#
loop_
_entity_poly.entity_id
_entity_poly.type
_entity_poly.pdbx_seq_one_letter_code
_entity_poly.pdbx_strand_id
1 'polypeptide(L)'
;MKRVEKKATDKEKGKKGGWQSEANVLSDSLEMEDFKNKKASWLSQSEKRKLCIANAFIGGSRVVLLDEPTAGMDYTSRKALQILVASQKDT
;
A
#
# COMPACT_ATOMS: atom_id res chain seq x y z
N MET A 1 -0.61 -25.36 -48.61
CA MET A 1 -1.48 -24.18 -48.36
C MET A 1 -1.60 -24.04 -46.85
N LYS A 2 -0.83 -23.12 -46.24
CA LYS A 2 -1.29 -21.84 -45.65
C LYS A 2 -2.53 -22.06 -44.75
N ARG A 3 -2.47 -21.80 -43.44
CA ARG A 3 -2.24 -20.47 -42.89
C ARG A 3 -1.86 -20.57 -41.40
N VAL A 4 -0.66 -20.09 -41.09
CA VAL A 4 -0.22 -19.71 -39.76
C VAL A 4 -0.98 -18.43 -39.39
N GLU A 5 -1.73 -18.42 -38.29
CA GLU A 5 -2.15 -17.17 -37.65
C GLU A 5 -1.51 -17.07 -36.27
N LYS A 6 -0.38 -16.36 -36.25
CA LYS A 6 0.08 -15.61 -35.08
C LYS A 6 -1.02 -14.59 -34.72
N LYS A 7 -1.43 -14.55 -33.46
CA LYS A 7 -1.99 -13.34 -32.82
C LYS A 7 -1.22 -13.16 -31.51
N ALA A 8 -0.17 -12.37 -31.57
CA ALA A 8 -0.17 -10.96 -31.17
C ALA A 8 0.09 -10.86 -29.66
N THR A 9 1.38 -10.78 -29.35
CA THR A 9 1.90 -10.12 -28.15
C THR A 9 1.45 -8.65 -28.16
N ASP A 10 0.46 -8.31 -27.36
CA ASP A 10 0.19 -6.93 -26.91
C ASP A 10 0.57 -6.89 -25.43
N LYS A 11 1.84 -6.60 -25.09
CA LYS A 11 2.28 -5.26 -24.67
C LYS A 11 1.27 -4.51 -23.80
N GLU A 12 1.68 -4.28 -22.56
CA GLU A 12 1.45 -3.04 -21.81
C GLU A 12 -0.02 -2.60 -21.68
N LYS A 13 -0.80 -3.33 -20.86
CA LYS A 13 -2.00 -2.75 -20.23
C LYS A 13 -1.64 -2.38 -18.80
N GLY A 14 -1.38 -1.09 -18.60
CA GLY A 14 -1.01 -0.48 -17.33
C GLY A 14 -1.90 -0.96 -16.17
N LYS A 15 -1.28 -1.12 -15.00
CA LYS A 15 -1.87 -1.52 -13.73
C LYS A 15 -3.16 -0.73 -13.44
N LYS A 16 -4.33 -1.24 -13.84
CA LYS A 16 -5.63 -0.80 -13.32
C LYS A 16 -6.04 -1.74 -12.19
N GLY A 17 -5.24 -1.76 -11.14
CA GLY A 17 -5.71 -2.22 -9.84
C GLY A 17 -6.56 -1.09 -9.26
N GLY A 18 -7.85 -1.33 -8.97
CA GLY A 18 -8.66 -0.34 -8.27
C GLY A 18 -8.12 -0.03 -6.87
N TRP A 19 -8.64 1.01 -6.22
CA TRP A 19 -8.24 1.40 -4.87
C TRP A 19 -8.33 0.25 -3.85
N GLN A 20 -9.20 -0.74 -4.08
CA GLN A 20 -9.30 -1.94 -3.26
C GLN A 20 -8.02 -2.79 -3.29
N SER A 21 -7.40 -2.91 -4.46
CA SER A 21 -6.15 -3.68 -4.61
C SER A 21 -4.98 -2.96 -3.95
N GLU A 22 -4.91 -1.64 -4.09
CA GLU A 22 -3.91 -0.80 -3.40
C GLU A 22 -4.10 -0.85 -1.88
N ALA A 23 -5.35 -0.73 -1.42
CA ALA A 23 -5.67 -0.83 0.00
C ALA A 23 -5.27 -2.19 0.58
N ASN A 24 -5.44 -3.28 -0.17
CA ASN A 24 -4.99 -4.61 0.25
C ASN A 24 -3.46 -4.70 0.35
N VAL A 25 -2.73 -4.19 -0.63
CA VAL A 25 -1.25 -4.16 -0.61
C VAL A 25 -0.72 -3.33 0.56
N LEU A 26 -1.33 -2.17 0.82
CA LEU A 26 -0.95 -1.30 1.93
C LEU A 26 -1.30 -1.92 3.28
N SER A 27 -2.44 -2.61 3.37
CA SER A 27 -2.85 -3.33 4.58
C SER A 27 -1.84 -4.42 4.94
N ASP A 28 -1.37 -5.17 3.94
CA ASP A 28 -0.35 -6.21 4.12
C ASP A 28 1.00 -5.59 4.52
N SER A 29 1.43 -4.56 3.79
CA SER A 29 2.72 -3.86 4.03
C SER A 29 2.82 -3.20 5.41
N LEU A 30 1.69 -2.84 6.03
CA LEU A 30 1.62 -2.21 7.34
C LEU A 30 1.11 -3.16 8.45
N GLU A 31 0.93 -4.45 8.15
CA GLU A 31 0.43 -5.45 9.09
C GLU A 31 -0.90 -5.02 9.73
N MET A 32 -1.91 -4.76 8.90
CA MET A 32 -3.22 -4.24 9.32
C MET A 32 -4.32 -5.31 9.40
N GLU A 33 -4.02 -6.57 9.10
CA GLU A 33 -5.02 -7.62 8.90
C GLU A 33 -5.93 -7.83 10.12
N ASP A 34 -5.36 -7.79 11.33
CA ASP A 34 -6.07 -7.98 12.60
C ASP A 34 -7.10 -6.88 12.92
N PHE A 35 -7.00 -5.73 12.25
CA PHE A 35 -7.85 -4.57 12.53
C PHE A 35 -8.48 -3.93 11.29
N LYS A 36 -8.35 -4.56 10.12
CA LYS A 36 -8.92 -4.09 8.85
C LYS A 36 -10.43 -3.90 8.90
N ASN A 37 -11.13 -4.74 9.67
CA ASN A 37 -12.58 -4.70 9.84
C ASN A 37 -13.02 -3.96 11.13
N LYS A 38 -12.09 -3.41 11.92
CA LYS A 38 -12.43 -2.61 13.10
C LYS A 38 -12.80 -1.19 12.67
N LYS A 39 -13.74 -0.58 13.39
CA LYS A 39 -14.05 0.85 13.22
C LYS A 39 -12.83 1.69 13.63
N ALA A 40 -12.55 2.77 12.91
CA ALA A 40 -11.41 3.65 13.19
C ALA A 40 -11.38 4.19 14.64
N SER A 41 -12.55 4.38 15.27
CA SER A 41 -12.65 4.82 16.67
C SER A 41 -12.16 3.78 17.69
N TRP A 42 -12.09 2.50 17.31
CA TRP A 42 -11.71 1.38 18.16
C TRP A 42 -10.23 1.02 18.01
N LEU A 43 -9.52 1.69 17.11
CA LEU A 43 -8.10 1.49 16.87
C LEU A 43 -7.27 2.13 18.00
N SER A 44 -6.24 1.42 18.42
CA SER A 44 -5.15 1.95 19.24
C SER A 44 -4.42 3.08 18.51
N GLN A 45 -3.60 3.82 19.24
CA GLN A 45 -2.89 4.96 18.68
C GLN A 45 -1.90 4.55 17.57
N SER A 46 -1.27 3.38 17.68
CA SER A 46 -0.37 2.82 16.67
C SER A 46 -1.12 2.37 15.42
N GLU A 47 -2.24 1.65 15.58
CA GLU A 47 -3.12 1.23 14.48
C GLU A 47 -3.69 2.44 13.71
N LYS A 48 -4.09 3.51 14.42
CA LYS A 48 -4.53 4.77 13.78
C LYS A 48 -3.44 5.39 12.91
N ARG A 49 -2.18 5.37 13.37
CA ARG A 49 -1.04 5.89 12.59
C ARG A 49 -0.82 5.06 11.33
N LYS A 50 -0.86 3.72 11.42
CA LYS A 50 -0.80 2.83 10.25
C LYS A 50 -1.89 3.18 9.24
N LEU A 51 -3.12 3.37 9.70
CA LEU A 51 -4.24 3.78 8.84
C LEU A 51 -4.00 5.15 8.18
N CYS A 52 -3.53 6.16 8.93
CA CYS A 52 -3.21 7.47 8.37
C CYS A 52 -2.12 7.39 7.29
N ILE A 53 -1.08 6.59 7.53
CA ILE A 53 0.00 6.35 6.57
C ILE A 53 -0.56 5.67 5.31
N ALA A 54 -1.33 4.59 5.44
CA ALA A 54 -1.97 3.93 4.31
C ALA A 54 -2.81 4.91 3.48
N ASN A 55 -3.58 5.77 4.14
CA ASN A 55 -4.40 6.78 3.48
C ASN A 55 -3.57 7.86 2.76
N ALA A 56 -2.33 8.11 3.18
CA ALA A 56 -1.45 9.05 2.49
C ALA A 56 -0.88 8.46 1.18
N PHE A 57 -0.67 7.14 1.14
CA PHE A 57 -0.09 6.43 -0.01
C PHE A 57 -1.14 5.95 -1.03
N ILE A 58 -2.40 5.76 -0.63
CA ILE A 58 -3.46 5.30 -1.53
C ILE A 58 -3.67 6.28 -2.70
N GLY A 59 -3.91 5.76 -3.90
CA GLY A 59 -4.11 6.58 -5.11
C GLY A 59 -2.82 7.11 -5.74
N GLY A 60 -1.64 6.65 -5.29
CA GLY A 60 -0.36 6.97 -5.93
C GLY A 60 0.11 8.41 -5.72
N SER A 61 0.00 8.91 -4.49
CA SER A 61 0.49 10.25 -4.11
C SER A 61 1.96 10.45 -4.52
N ARG A 62 2.23 11.46 -5.36
CA ARG A 62 3.60 11.78 -5.82
C ARG A 62 4.53 12.27 -4.72
N VAL A 63 3.96 12.92 -3.71
CA VAL A 63 4.68 13.47 -2.56
C VAL A 63 3.86 13.18 -1.31
N VAL A 64 4.49 12.59 -0.31
CA VAL A 64 3.91 12.33 1.00
C VAL A 64 4.80 12.95 2.07
N LEU A 65 4.21 13.81 2.90
CA LEU A 65 4.90 14.42 4.05
C LEU A 65 4.48 13.68 5.32
N LEU A 66 5.46 13.21 6.08
CA LEU A 66 5.26 12.44 7.30
C LEU A 66 5.90 13.17 8.47
N ASP A 67 5.09 13.67 9.40
CA ASP A 67 5.56 14.28 10.64
C ASP A 67 5.49 13.26 11.79
N GLU A 68 6.62 12.99 12.43
CA GLU A 68 6.76 12.02 13.52
C GLU A 68 6.04 10.66 13.31
N PRO A 69 6.21 10.00 12.14
CA PRO A 69 5.36 8.88 11.76
C PRO A 69 5.56 7.64 12.63
N THR A 70 6.72 7.50 13.28
CA THR A 70 7.11 6.34 14.08
C THR A 70 6.78 6.47 15.56
N ALA A 71 6.27 7.62 16.03
CA ALA A 71 6.28 7.95 17.46
C ALA A 71 5.63 6.87 18.36
N GLY A 72 4.31 6.76 18.56
CA GLY A 72 3.73 5.71 19.42
C GLY A 72 3.73 4.28 18.85
N MET A 73 4.69 3.89 18.00
CA MET A 73 4.74 2.57 17.35
C MET A 73 5.77 1.64 18.01
N ASP A 74 5.50 0.33 17.99
CA ASP A 74 6.45 -0.71 18.41
C ASP A 74 7.53 -0.98 17.34
N TYR A 75 8.51 -1.82 17.66
CA TYR A 75 9.62 -2.14 16.77
C TYR A 75 9.14 -2.70 15.42
N THR A 76 8.20 -3.65 15.45
CA THR A 76 7.65 -4.31 14.27
C THR A 76 6.96 -3.31 13.34
N SER A 77 6.06 -2.48 13.88
CA SER A 77 5.33 -1.48 13.10
C SER A 77 6.24 -0.41 12.50
N ARG A 78 7.29 0.00 13.23
CA ARG A 78 8.31 0.92 12.70
C ARG A 78 9.08 0.30 11.55
N LYS A 79 9.43 -0.98 11.65
CA LYS A 79 10.16 -1.70 10.60
C LYS A 79 9.30 -1.84 9.33
N ALA A 80 8.03 -2.23 9.48
CA ALA A 80 7.07 -2.30 8.39
C ALA A 80 6.95 -0.94 7.66
N LEU A 81 6.82 0.16 8.42
CA LEU A 81 6.80 1.50 7.85
C LEU A 81 8.08 1.85 7.08
N GLN A 82 9.26 1.55 7.62
CA GLN A 82 10.53 1.82 6.95
C GLN A 82 10.64 1.07 5.62
N ILE A 83 10.19 -0.20 5.58
CA ILE A 83 10.15 -1.01 4.36
C ILE A 83 9.19 -0.40 3.34
N LEU A 84 7.98 0.00 3.78
CA LEU A 84 7.01 0.68 2.92
C LEU A 84 7.62 1.95 2.31
N VAL A 85 8.16 2.85 3.13
CA VAL A 85 8.74 4.11 2.65
C VAL A 85 9.92 3.86 1.72
N ALA A 86 10.75 2.85 1.98
CA ALA A 86 11.84 2.48 1.07
C ALA A 86 11.31 2.02 -0.29
N SER A 87 10.24 1.21 -0.32
CA SER A 87 9.65 0.74 -1.58
C SER A 87 9.03 1.86 -2.44
N GLN A 88 8.62 2.96 -1.83
CA GLN A 88 8.02 4.11 -2.54
C GLN A 88 9.05 5.13 -3.02
N LYS A 89 10.32 5.04 -2.57
CA LYS A 89 11.39 5.99 -2.98
C LYS A 89 11.93 5.72 -4.38
N ASP A 90 11.78 4.50 -4.90
CA ASP A 90 12.35 4.07 -6.17
C ASP A 90 11.40 4.20 -7.37
N THR A 91 10.24 4.86 -7.18
CA THR A 91 9.20 5.07 -8.21
C THR A 91 9.11 6.53 -8.61
#